data_AF-A0A841H4L7-F1
#
_entry.id   AF-A0A841H4L7-F1
#
_cell.length_a   1.000
_cell.length_b   1.000
_cell.length_c   1.000
_cell.angle_alpha   90.00
_cell.angle_beta   90.00
_cell.angle_gamma   90.00
#
_symmetry.space_group_name_H-M   'P 1'
#
loop_
_entity.id
_entity.type
_entity.pdbx_description
1 polymer ?
#
loop_
_entity_poly.entity_id
_entity_poly.type
_entity_poly.pdbx_seq_one_letter_code
_entity_poly.pdbx_strand_id
1 'polypeptide(L)'
;MSSSHPLLRGFVRVLSATSFALGALTLIGFVQEVRLSGAGFSIHLLVMMVLLSAGGPAAAMLALVLAFRSWDRQDARVLATFLALLSYPLAGESVWWMLTASGLPRWAMMSLDTLLPLMAVAGMAMLIRFSAVFPRPLHPADVQPRARSRPARAISAAQAWTMDERNLRRTAAWFCAIVVVIPQMVNIAIEGGGARLRLAGVAARYATVAALLATLVIALANLRASYRRADAPERRRIFWVLEGCVLAAAVALIASALRLLQSATGYTPPVPYWFALSLLAGFLGLLACLAFAMFGSGALDPALAIRRTAVASAVGLMTVILFATLEQVLQGWVGARLGLSDRAGGVLTGVAVGLAFEPVRTRTILLVERLIGAPKPAADAPAAASTVPAVPAALA
;
A
#
# COMPACT_ATOMS: atom_id res chain seq x y z
N MET A 1 -28.84 -14.69 2.24
CA MET A 1 -28.59 -13.26 1.90
C MET A 1 -28.35 -13.16 0.40
N SER A 2 -29.41 -12.99 -0.39
CA SER A 2 -29.38 -13.02 -1.87
C SER A 2 -29.95 -11.75 -2.52
N SER A 3 -30.14 -10.66 -1.78
CA SER A 3 -30.46 -9.36 -2.38
C SER A 3 -29.14 -8.65 -2.71
N SER A 4 -28.65 -8.85 -3.92
CA SER A 4 -27.67 -7.95 -4.53
C SER A 4 -28.33 -6.57 -4.65
N HIS A 5 -28.23 -5.74 -3.60
CA HIS A 5 -28.83 -4.41 -3.59
C HIS A 5 -28.26 -3.60 -4.76
N PRO A 6 -29.07 -3.26 -5.79
CA PRO A 6 -28.60 -2.50 -6.95
C PRO A 6 -28.05 -1.14 -6.52
N LEU A 7 -28.53 -0.60 -5.40
CA LEU A 7 -28.06 0.63 -4.77
C LEU A 7 -26.58 0.60 -4.38
N LEU A 8 -26.07 -0.52 -3.84
CA LEU A 8 -24.64 -0.61 -3.46
C LEU A 8 -23.74 -0.60 -4.70
N ARG A 9 -24.19 -1.22 -5.80
CA ARG A 9 -23.47 -1.24 -7.07
C ARG A 9 -23.43 0.14 -7.70
N GLY A 10 -24.57 0.84 -7.69
CA GLY A 10 -24.66 2.24 -8.07
C GLY A 10 -23.73 3.12 -7.25
N PHE A 11 -23.76 2.97 -5.92
CA PHE A 11 -22.91 3.73 -4.99
C PHE A 11 -21.42 3.54 -5.28
N VAL A 12 -20.93 2.30 -5.40
CA VAL A 12 -19.51 2.05 -5.68
C VAL A 12 -19.09 2.63 -7.04
N ARG A 13 -19.96 2.50 -8.06
CA ARG A 13 -19.69 3.08 -9.39
C ARG A 13 -19.61 4.61 -9.33
N VAL A 14 -20.58 5.25 -8.69
CA VAL A 14 -20.60 6.71 -8.52
C VAL A 14 -19.37 7.15 -7.73
N LEU A 15 -19.12 6.55 -6.57
CA LEU A 15 -18.00 6.90 -5.69
C LEU A 15 -16.64 6.74 -6.39
N SER A 16 -16.46 5.67 -7.16
CA SER A 16 -15.20 5.45 -7.88
C SER A 16 -15.08 6.37 -9.11
N ALA A 17 -16.18 6.64 -9.82
CA ALA A 17 -16.19 7.59 -10.93
C ALA A 17 -15.93 9.02 -10.45
N THR A 18 -16.49 9.43 -9.31
CA THR A 18 -16.23 10.73 -8.69
C THR A 18 -14.79 10.85 -8.24
N SER A 19 -14.21 9.84 -7.59
CA SER A 19 -12.78 9.84 -7.23
C SER A 19 -11.88 9.91 -8.46
N PHE A 20 -12.21 9.18 -9.52
CA PHE A 20 -11.45 9.21 -10.77
C PHE A 20 -11.55 10.58 -11.44
N ALA A 21 -12.76 11.13 -11.54
CA ALA A 21 -12.99 12.46 -12.09
C ALA A 21 -12.30 13.55 -11.26
N LEU A 22 -12.32 13.46 -9.92
CA LEU A 22 -11.58 14.33 -9.02
C LEU A 22 -10.08 14.27 -9.34
N GLY A 23 -9.49 13.07 -9.39
CA GLY A 23 -8.07 12.91 -9.75
C GLY A 23 -7.73 13.48 -11.13
N ALA A 24 -8.58 13.23 -12.14
CA ALA A 24 -8.40 13.74 -13.50
C ALA A 24 -8.54 15.27 -13.58
N LEU A 25 -9.53 15.85 -12.90
CA LEU A 25 -9.73 17.30 -12.83
C LEU A 25 -8.57 17.97 -12.08
N THR A 26 -8.07 17.34 -11.02
CA THR A 26 -6.87 17.82 -10.31
C THR A 26 -5.69 17.87 -11.26
N LEU A 27 -5.50 16.83 -12.09
CA LEU A 27 -4.45 16.80 -13.12
C LEU A 27 -4.64 17.88 -14.19
N ILE A 28 -5.88 18.08 -14.70
CA ILE A 28 -6.18 19.05 -15.76
C ILE A 28 -6.04 20.49 -15.26
N GLY A 29 -6.66 20.84 -14.13
CA GLY A 29 -6.58 22.18 -13.55
C GLY A 29 -5.13 22.54 -13.25
N PHE A 30 -4.36 21.57 -12.78
CA PHE A 30 -2.93 21.71 -12.57
C PHE A 30 -2.13 21.96 -13.87
N VAL A 31 -2.38 21.20 -14.95
CA VAL A 31 -1.74 21.44 -16.26
C VAL A 31 -2.03 22.85 -16.78
N GLN A 32 -3.25 23.35 -16.54
CA GLN A 32 -3.62 24.72 -16.91
C GLN A 32 -2.89 25.76 -16.06
N GLU A 33 -2.78 25.54 -14.75
CA GLU A 33 -2.10 26.48 -13.84
C GLU A 33 -0.59 26.57 -14.10
N VAL A 34 0.07 25.45 -14.43
CA VAL A 34 1.47 25.42 -14.90
C VAL A 34 1.65 26.22 -16.19
N ARG A 35 0.67 26.12 -17.11
CA ARG A 35 0.70 26.85 -18.37
C ARG A 35 0.53 28.36 -18.17
N LEU A 36 -0.28 28.77 -17.19
CA LEU A 36 -0.61 30.17 -16.91
C LEU A 36 0.42 30.88 -16.02
N SER A 37 1.07 30.15 -15.11
CA SER A 37 1.94 30.73 -14.08
C SER A 37 3.37 31.05 -14.54
N GLY A 38 3.68 30.92 -15.84
CA GLY A 38 4.90 31.44 -16.46
C GLY A 38 6.18 31.21 -15.65
N ALA A 39 6.79 30.02 -15.76
CA ALA A 39 8.10 29.65 -15.20
C ALA A 39 8.31 29.75 -13.67
N GLY A 40 7.36 30.30 -12.90
CA GLY A 40 7.45 30.42 -11.44
C GLY A 40 6.92 29.24 -10.65
N PHE A 41 6.15 28.34 -11.29
CA PHE A 41 5.59 27.18 -10.60
C PHE A 41 6.68 26.15 -10.34
N SER A 42 6.94 25.87 -9.07
CA SER A 42 7.97 24.92 -8.69
C SER A 42 7.63 23.53 -9.24
N ILE A 43 8.51 22.96 -10.06
CA ILE A 43 8.49 21.55 -10.51
C ILE A 43 8.23 20.59 -9.33
N HIS A 44 8.59 21.02 -8.12
CA HIS A 44 8.31 20.36 -6.87
C HIS A 44 6.81 20.14 -6.59
N LEU A 45 5.97 21.18 -6.70
CA LEU A 45 4.51 21.04 -6.54
C LEU A 45 3.90 20.17 -7.66
N LEU A 46 4.47 20.23 -8.86
CA LEU A 46 4.06 19.41 -10.01
C LEU A 46 4.19 17.93 -9.74
N VAL A 47 5.37 17.52 -9.30
CA VAL A 47 5.65 16.13 -8.95
C VAL A 47 4.73 15.70 -7.80
N MET A 48 4.56 16.54 -6.77
CA MET A 48 3.72 16.19 -5.62
C MET A 48 2.23 15.98 -6.00
N MET A 49 1.66 16.86 -6.82
CA MET A 49 0.28 16.78 -7.30
C MET A 49 0.04 15.55 -8.16
N VAL A 50 0.92 15.27 -9.13
CA VAL A 50 0.82 14.10 -10.02
C VAL A 50 0.92 12.79 -9.24
N LEU A 51 1.78 12.75 -8.22
CA LEU A 51 1.99 11.55 -7.42
C LEU A 51 0.82 11.28 -6.46
N LEU A 52 0.37 12.29 -5.71
CA LEU A 52 -0.78 12.15 -4.82
C LEU A 52 -2.06 11.82 -5.61
N SER A 53 -2.21 12.42 -6.78
CA SER A 53 -3.32 12.13 -7.69
C SER A 53 -3.17 10.80 -8.43
N ALA A 54 -2.07 10.04 -8.34
CA ALA A 54 -1.98 8.73 -8.98
C ALA A 54 -2.62 7.62 -8.12
N GLY A 55 -2.44 7.68 -6.80
CA GLY A 55 -2.89 6.64 -5.87
C GLY A 55 -4.42 6.52 -5.78
N GLY A 56 -5.11 7.66 -5.67
CA GLY A 56 -6.58 7.69 -5.60
C GLY A 56 -7.25 7.09 -6.84
N PRO A 57 -6.97 7.58 -8.05
CA PRO A 57 -7.46 7.03 -9.31
C PRO A 57 -7.08 5.58 -9.56
N ALA A 58 -5.88 5.13 -9.18
CA ALA A 58 -5.52 3.71 -9.28
C ALA A 58 -6.44 2.83 -8.40
N ALA A 59 -6.69 3.25 -7.16
CA ALA A 59 -7.62 2.56 -6.26
C ALA A 59 -9.07 2.60 -6.79
N ALA A 60 -9.52 3.76 -7.29
CA ALA A 60 -10.84 3.93 -7.87
C ALA A 60 -11.04 3.10 -9.14
N MET A 61 -10.02 3.04 -10.01
CA MET A 61 -10.04 2.22 -11.22
C MET A 61 -10.11 0.73 -10.86
N LEU A 62 -9.31 0.27 -9.89
CA LEU A 62 -9.38 -1.10 -9.41
C LEU A 62 -10.75 -1.42 -8.79
N ALA A 63 -11.33 -0.48 -8.02
CA ALA A 63 -12.69 -0.60 -7.49
C ALA A 63 -13.74 -0.74 -8.61
N LEU A 64 -13.67 0.07 -9.67
CA LEU A 64 -14.54 -0.04 -10.84
C LEU A 64 -14.38 -1.39 -11.52
N VAL A 65 -13.14 -1.81 -11.80
CA VAL A 65 -12.87 -3.11 -12.45
C VAL A 65 -13.45 -4.25 -11.63
N LEU A 66 -13.27 -4.24 -10.31
CA LEU A 66 -13.88 -5.23 -9.41
C LEU A 66 -15.42 -5.17 -9.46
N ALA A 67 -15.99 -3.96 -9.53
CA ALA A 67 -17.43 -3.76 -9.58
C ALA A 67 -18.10 -4.17 -10.90
N PHE A 68 -17.35 -4.12 -12.00
CA PHE A 68 -17.80 -4.60 -13.30
C PHE A 68 -17.58 -6.10 -13.47
N ARG A 69 -16.37 -6.60 -13.17
CA ARG A 69 -15.94 -7.96 -13.52
C ARG A 69 -16.31 -9.03 -12.50
N SER A 70 -16.42 -8.66 -11.22
CA SER A 70 -16.46 -9.64 -10.12
C SER A 70 -17.52 -9.36 -9.05
N TRP A 71 -18.52 -8.51 -9.34
CA TRP A 71 -19.52 -8.07 -8.36
C TRP A 71 -20.34 -9.21 -7.73
N ASP A 72 -20.50 -10.33 -8.44
CA ASP A 72 -21.27 -11.46 -7.93
C ASP A 72 -20.59 -12.10 -6.71
N ARG A 73 -19.26 -11.96 -6.60
CA ARG A 73 -18.51 -12.43 -5.44
C ARG A 73 -18.59 -11.43 -4.29
N GLN A 74 -18.87 -11.93 -3.08
CA GLN A 74 -19.02 -11.09 -1.89
C GLN A 74 -17.72 -10.40 -1.48
N ASP A 75 -16.59 -11.10 -1.58
CA ASP A 75 -15.26 -10.56 -1.28
C ASP A 75 -14.88 -9.40 -2.21
N ALA A 76 -15.15 -9.54 -3.51
CA ALA A 76 -14.91 -8.51 -4.51
C ALA A 76 -15.74 -7.24 -4.26
N ARG A 77 -17.00 -7.37 -3.82
CA ARG A 77 -17.84 -6.23 -3.45
C ARG A 77 -17.26 -5.46 -2.28
N VAL A 78 -16.86 -6.16 -1.21
CA VAL A 78 -16.31 -5.52 -0.02
C VAL A 78 -14.97 -4.86 -0.34
N LEU A 79 -14.12 -5.51 -1.15
CA LEU A 79 -12.87 -4.94 -1.60
C LEU A 79 -13.07 -3.71 -2.50
N ALA A 80 -14.01 -3.77 -3.45
CA ALA A 80 -14.32 -2.63 -4.31
C ALA A 80 -14.77 -1.42 -3.49
N THR A 81 -15.64 -1.62 -2.50
CA THR A 81 -16.06 -0.53 -1.61
C THR A 81 -14.92 -0.03 -0.73
N PHE A 82 -14.06 -0.91 -0.22
CA PHE A 82 -12.85 -0.52 0.51
C PHE A 82 -11.96 0.39 -0.34
N LEU A 83 -11.65 -0.02 -1.57
CA LEU A 83 -10.80 0.72 -2.48
C LEU A 83 -11.42 2.05 -2.93
N ALA A 84 -12.73 2.08 -3.14
CA ALA A 84 -13.45 3.31 -3.45
C ALA A 84 -13.39 4.29 -2.26
N LEU A 85 -13.58 3.82 -1.02
CA LEU A 85 -13.45 4.67 0.17
C LEU A 85 -12.01 5.12 0.42
N LEU A 86 -11.03 4.27 0.13
CA LEU A 86 -9.61 4.58 0.28
C LEU A 86 -9.09 5.54 -0.80
N SER A 87 -9.73 5.56 -1.97
CA SER A 87 -9.37 6.50 -3.04
C SER A 87 -9.62 7.96 -2.64
N TYR A 88 -10.61 8.22 -1.78
CA TYR A 88 -10.99 9.56 -1.33
C TYR A 88 -9.91 10.26 -0.49
N PRO A 89 -9.39 9.70 0.61
CA PRO A 89 -8.31 10.35 1.36
C PRO A 89 -7.05 10.55 0.52
N LEU A 90 -6.75 9.63 -0.41
CA LEU A 90 -5.58 9.72 -1.29
C LEU A 90 -5.72 10.84 -2.32
N ALA A 91 -6.85 10.91 -3.01
CA ALA A 91 -7.13 11.99 -3.96
C ALA A 91 -7.39 13.33 -3.24
N GLY A 92 -7.97 13.25 -2.05
CA GLY A 92 -8.45 14.39 -1.29
C GLY A 92 -7.36 15.22 -0.65
N GLU A 93 -6.20 14.65 -0.32
CA GLU A 93 -5.01 15.44 0.03
C GLU A 93 -4.53 16.30 -1.15
N SER A 94 -4.47 15.75 -2.36
CA SER A 94 -4.15 16.54 -3.55
C SER A 94 -5.20 17.63 -3.83
N VAL A 95 -6.48 17.30 -3.68
CA VAL A 95 -7.57 18.29 -3.79
C VAL A 95 -7.43 19.35 -2.70
N TRP A 96 -7.11 18.97 -1.46
CA TRP A 96 -6.91 19.89 -0.35
C TRP A 96 -5.87 20.96 -0.66
N TRP A 97 -4.70 20.56 -1.16
CA TRP A 97 -3.65 21.47 -1.57
C TRP A 97 -4.08 22.41 -2.69
N MET A 98 -4.79 21.89 -3.70
CA MET A 98 -5.29 22.69 -4.82
C MET A 98 -6.31 23.73 -4.35
N LEU A 99 -7.18 23.35 -3.42
CA LEU A 99 -8.22 24.23 -2.88
C LEU A 99 -7.64 25.30 -1.94
N THR A 100 -6.60 24.95 -1.18
CA THR A 100 -5.86 25.91 -0.36
C THR A 100 -5.14 26.95 -1.24
N ALA A 101 -4.51 26.51 -2.33
CA ALA A 101 -3.81 27.38 -3.27
C ALA A 101 -4.75 28.35 -4.00
N SER A 102 -5.99 27.92 -4.29
CA SER A 102 -7.00 28.73 -4.98
C SER A 102 -7.76 29.72 -4.07
N GLY A 103 -7.39 29.82 -2.78
CA GLY A 103 -7.96 30.81 -1.87
C GLY A 103 -9.44 30.57 -1.54
N LEU A 104 -9.89 29.32 -1.56
CA LEU A 104 -11.29 28.98 -1.29
C LEU A 104 -11.73 29.35 0.13
N PRO A 105 -13.05 29.58 0.32
CA PRO A 105 -13.57 30.00 1.60
C PRO A 105 -13.40 28.89 2.65
N ARG A 106 -13.12 29.32 3.89
CA ARG A 106 -12.78 28.46 5.03
C ARG A 106 -13.78 27.33 5.31
N TRP A 107 -15.06 27.50 5.00
CA TRP A 107 -16.09 26.47 5.19
C TRP A 107 -15.91 25.28 4.25
N ALA A 108 -15.45 25.52 3.01
CA ALA A 108 -15.17 24.45 2.04
C ALA A 108 -13.96 23.64 2.53
N MET A 109 -12.99 24.36 3.11
CA MET A 109 -11.84 23.75 3.75
C MET A 109 -12.27 22.86 4.95
N MET A 110 -13.03 23.38 5.89
CA MET A 110 -13.53 22.60 7.04
C MET A 110 -14.33 21.34 6.64
N SER A 111 -15.05 21.41 5.52
CA SER A 111 -15.85 20.29 5.01
C SER A 111 -14.97 19.11 4.56
N LEU A 112 -13.88 19.38 3.85
CA LEU A 112 -12.93 18.35 3.40
C LEU A 112 -12.13 17.77 4.57
N ASP A 113 -11.69 18.63 5.48
CA ASP A 113 -11.04 18.25 6.73
C ASP A 113 -11.87 17.28 7.58
N THR A 114 -13.19 17.33 7.45
CA THR A 114 -14.12 16.40 8.10
C THR A 114 -14.39 15.15 7.25
N LEU A 115 -14.50 15.31 5.93
CA LEU A 115 -14.87 14.24 5.02
C LEU A 115 -13.73 13.22 4.82
N LEU A 116 -12.47 13.66 4.71
CA LEU A 116 -11.34 12.76 4.47
C LEU A 116 -11.13 11.75 5.60
N PRO A 117 -11.11 12.16 6.88
CA PRO A 117 -11.01 11.21 7.98
C PRO A 117 -12.21 10.28 8.03
N LEU A 118 -13.44 10.77 7.77
CA LEU A 118 -14.65 9.93 7.78
C LEU A 118 -14.59 8.83 6.70
N MET A 119 -14.10 9.16 5.50
CA MET A 119 -13.85 8.18 4.44
C MET A 119 -12.75 7.19 4.83
N ALA A 120 -11.69 7.64 5.52
CA ALA A 120 -10.64 6.77 6.02
C ALA A 120 -11.19 5.77 7.07
N VAL A 121 -12.02 6.21 8.02
CA VAL A 121 -12.65 5.33 9.02
C VAL A 121 -13.57 4.31 8.34
N ALA A 122 -14.40 4.76 7.39
CA ALA A 122 -15.24 3.87 6.61
C ALA A 122 -14.39 2.85 5.84
N GLY A 123 -13.27 3.28 5.25
CA GLY A 123 -12.28 2.40 4.63
C GLY A 123 -11.74 1.35 5.60
N MET A 124 -11.34 1.73 6.81
CA MET A 124 -10.84 0.80 7.83
C MET A 124 -11.90 -0.24 8.24
N ALA A 125 -13.15 0.17 8.40
CA ALA A 125 -14.24 -0.76 8.66
C ALA A 125 -14.45 -1.75 7.50
N MET A 126 -14.32 -1.29 6.26
CA MET A 126 -14.40 -2.16 5.08
C MET A 126 -13.19 -3.06 4.92
N LEU A 127 -12.00 -2.66 5.38
CA LEU A 127 -10.82 -3.52 5.45
C LEU A 127 -11.04 -4.68 6.44
N ILE A 128 -11.58 -4.39 7.63
CA ILE A 128 -11.94 -5.43 8.61
C ILE A 128 -12.97 -6.38 7.98
N ARG A 129 -14.02 -5.83 7.36
CA ARG A 129 -15.04 -6.65 6.68
C ARG A 129 -14.44 -7.49 5.54
N PHE A 130 -13.54 -6.93 4.75
CA PHE A 130 -12.86 -7.63 3.66
C PHE A 130 -12.06 -8.80 4.21
N SER A 131 -11.22 -8.56 5.23
CA SER A 131 -10.40 -9.61 5.85
C SER A 131 -11.23 -10.75 6.47
N ALA A 132 -12.45 -10.46 6.95
CA ALA A 132 -13.36 -11.45 7.50
C ALA A 132 -14.11 -12.27 6.43
N VAL A 133 -14.25 -11.72 5.21
CA VAL A 133 -14.98 -12.35 4.10
C VAL A 133 -14.01 -13.04 3.12
N PHE A 134 -12.75 -12.63 3.09
CA PHE A 134 -11.77 -13.10 2.12
C PHE A 134 -10.95 -14.29 2.63
N PRO A 135 -10.73 -15.33 1.80
CA PRO A 135 -11.35 -15.62 0.51
C PRO A 135 -12.71 -16.32 0.66
N ARG A 136 -13.03 -16.77 1.88
CA ARG A 136 -14.29 -17.36 2.30
C ARG A 136 -14.78 -16.64 3.56
N PRO A 137 -16.09 -16.46 3.77
CA PRO A 137 -16.62 -15.89 5.00
C PRO A 137 -16.20 -16.70 6.23
N LEU A 138 -15.64 -16.01 7.22
CA LEU A 138 -15.36 -16.58 8.53
C LEU A 138 -16.64 -16.64 9.37
N HIS A 139 -16.83 -17.74 10.08
CA HIS A 139 -17.88 -17.89 11.09
C HIS A 139 -17.33 -17.63 12.51
N PRO A 140 -18.17 -17.23 13.48
CA PRO A 140 -17.72 -17.02 14.86
C PRO A 140 -17.09 -18.27 15.50
N ALA A 141 -17.55 -19.47 15.12
CA ALA A 141 -16.96 -20.74 15.52
C ALA A 141 -15.49 -20.88 15.10
N ASP A 142 -15.06 -20.09 14.11
CA ASP A 142 -13.76 -20.20 13.47
C ASP A 142 -12.66 -19.45 14.19
N VAL A 143 -13.09 -18.49 15.00
CA VAL A 143 -12.23 -17.60 15.75
C VAL A 143 -12.15 -17.97 17.22
N GLN A 144 -12.92 -18.99 17.65
CA GLN A 144 -12.98 -19.37 19.05
C GLN A 144 -11.58 -19.66 19.62
N PRO A 145 -11.24 -19.04 20.77
CA PRO A 145 -9.89 -19.09 21.31
C PRO A 145 -9.57 -20.50 21.80
N ARG A 146 -8.80 -21.25 21.00
CA ARG A 146 -7.96 -22.34 21.53
C ARG A 146 -6.71 -21.82 22.24
N ALA A 147 -6.50 -20.50 22.27
CA ALA A 147 -5.28 -19.88 22.76
C ALA A 147 -5.31 -19.64 24.28
N ARG A 148 -4.27 -20.11 24.98
CA ARG A 148 -4.14 -19.95 26.44
C ARG A 148 -3.83 -18.52 26.90
N SER A 149 -3.21 -17.69 26.05
CA SER A 149 -2.73 -16.35 26.44
C SER A 149 -3.85 -15.29 26.46
N ARG A 150 -3.78 -14.35 27.43
CA ARG A 150 -4.68 -13.19 27.55
C ARG A 150 -4.78 -12.34 26.27
N PRO A 151 -3.67 -11.95 25.61
CA PRO A 151 -3.76 -11.12 24.39
C PRO A 151 -4.46 -11.85 23.24
N ALA A 152 -4.25 -13.16 23.09
CA ALA A 152 -4.92 -13.93 22.05
C ALA A 152 -6.44 -14.02 22.30
N ARG A 153 -6.87 -14.14 23.57
CA ARG A 153 -8.28 -14.06 23.95
C ARG A 153 -8.88 -12.69 23.61
N ALA A 154 -8.19 -11.60 23.92
CA ALA A 154 -8.64 -10.25 23.58
C ALA A 154 -8.79 -10.05 22.07
N ILE A 155 -7.82 -10.51 21.27
CA ILE A 155 -7.90 -10.46 19.80
C ILE A 155 -9.08 -11.30 19.30
N SER A 156 -9.25 -12.54 19.76
CA SER A 156 -10.36 -13.39 19.33
C SER A 156 -11.74 -12.80 19.70
N ALA A 157 -11.86 -12.17 20.87
CA ALA A 157 -13.07 -11.48 21.29
C ALA A 157 -13.35 -10.26 20.41
N ALA A 158 -12.32 -9.46 20.09
CA ALA A 158 -12.44 -8.33 19.17
C ALA A 158 -12.82 -8.77 17.75
N GLN A 159 -12.28 -9.89 17.27
CA GLN A 159 -12.65 -10.48 15.98
C GLN A 159 -14.11 -10.96 15.99
N ALA A 160 -14.53 -11.72 16.99
CA ALA A 160 -15.91 -12.18 17.12
C ALA A 160 -16.89 -11.00 17.22
N TRP A 161 -16.52 -9.95 17.96
CA TRP A 161 -17.29 -8.71 18.06
C TRP A 161 -17.42 -8.01 16.70
N THR A 162 -16.31 -7.87 15.96
CA THR A 162 -16.29 -7.18 14.65
C THR A 162 -16.91 -7.99 13.52
N MET A 163 -17.14 -9.29 13.70
CA MET A 163 -17.90 -10.12 12.75
C MET A 163 -19.41 -9.84 12.77
N ASP A 164 -19.96 -9.38 13.89
CA ASP A 164 -21.34 -8.91 13.93
C ASP A 164 -21.43 -7.54 13.23
N GLU A 165 -22.24 -7.47 12.17
CA GLU A 165 -22.43 -6.25 11.37
C GLU A 165 -22.94 -5.08 12.21
N ARG A 166 -23.77 -5.33 13.23
CA ARG A 166 -24.28 -4.26 14.12
C ARG A 166 -23.15 -3.67 14.94
N ASN A 167 -22.27 -4.52 15.46
CA ASN A 167 -21.13 -4.11 16.27
C ASN A 167 -20.06 -3.44 15.43
N LEU A 168 -19.78 -3.92 14.22
CA LEU A 168 -18.86 -3.26 13.29
C LEU A 168 -19.32 -1.84 12.96
N ARG A 169 -20.63 -1.64 12.69
CA ARG A 169 -21.21 -0.31 12.45
C ARG A 169 -21.08 0.60 13.67
N ARG A 170 -21.34 0.07 14.88
CA ARG A 170 -21.15 0.81 16.13
C ARG A 170 -19.69 1.20 16.36
N THR A 171 -18.76 0.27 16.16
CA THR A 171 -17.32 0.54 16.30
C THR A 171 -16.86 1.57 15.26
N ALA A 172 -17.31 1.47 14.01
CA ALA A 172 -17.02 2.47 12.99
C ALA A 172 -17.58 3.86 13.35
N ALA A 173 -18.83 3.93 13.86
CA ALA A 173 -19.43 5.18 14.30
C ALA A 173 -18.68 5.81 15.49
N TRP A 174 -18.32 5.01 16.50
CA TRP A 174 -17.51 5.47 17.64
C TRP A 174 -16.12 5.91 17.20
N PHE A 175 -15.49 5.18 16.30
CA PHE A 175 -14.20 5.54 15.74
C PHE A 175 -14.30 6.85 14.95
N CYS A 176 -15.36 7.05 14.14
CA CYS A 176 -15.63 8.33 13.48
C CYS A 176 -15.73 9.47 14.50
N ALA A 177 -16.49 9.28 15.58
CA ALA A 177 -16.62 10.31 16.63
C ALA A 177 -15.25 10.63 17.27
N ILE A 178 -14.45 9.62 17.60
CA ILE A 178 -13.18 9.79 18.33
C ILE A 178 -12.05 10.33 17.42
N VAL A 179 -11.98 9.86 16.18
CA VAL A 179 -10.85 10.14 15.27
C VAL A 179 -11.12 11.32 14.35
N VAL A 180 -12.39 11.63 14.05
CA VAL A 180 -12.76 12.73 13.17
C VAL A 180 -13.23 13.93 13.97
N VAL A 181 -14.24 13.74 14.83
CA VAL A 181 -14.91 14.87 15.49
C VAL A 181 -14.03 15.47 16.58
N ILE A 182 -13.46 14.65 17.48
CA ILE A 182 -12.63 15.16 18.59
C ILE A 182 -11.38 15.90 18.09
N PRO A 183 -10.57 15.38 17.15
CA PRO A 183 -9.35 16.06 16.74
C PRO A 183 -9.63 17.34 15.95
N GLN A 184 -10.74 17.37 15.17
CA GLN A 184 -11.20 18.58 14.49
C GLN A 184 -11.68 19.65 15.48
N MET A 185 -12.52 19.28 16.46
CA MET A 185 -12.94 20.21 17.52
C MET A 185 -11.75 20.74 18.30
N VAL A 186 -10.76 19.88 18.58
CA VAL A 186 -9.53 20.26 19.27
C VAL A 186 -8.65 21.17 18.40
N ASN A 187 -8.48 20.91 17.11
CA ASN A 187 -7.74 21.81 16.21
C ASN A 187 -8.39 23.20 16.12
N ILE A 188 -9.72 23.26 15.96
CA ILE A 188 -10.49 24.52 15.96
C ILE A 188 -10.29 25.27 17.29
N ALA A 189 -10.29 24.54 18.41
CA ALA A 189 -10.07 25.13 19.74
C ALA A 189 -8.61 25.53 20.00
N ILE A 190 -7.61 24.85 19.41
CA ILE A 190 -6.18 25.17 19.55
C ILE A 190 -5.84 26.51 18.88
N GLU A 191 -6.47 26.83 17.74
CA GLU A 191 -6.25 28.11 17.07
C GLU A 191 -6.64 29.33 17.94
N GLY A 192 -7.48 29.12 18.97
CA GLY A 192 -7.81 30.12 19.98
C GLY A 192 -7.32 29.79 21.41
N GLY A 193 -6.50 28.75 21.59
CA GLY A 193 -6.38 28.04 22.87
C GLY A 193 -4.98 27.94 23.49
N GLY A 194 -4.92 27.98 24.82
CA GLY A 194 -3.69 27.81 25.62
C GLY A 194 -3.12 26.37 25.64
N ALA A 195 -1.99 26.17 26.33
CA ALA A 195 -1.17 24.94 26.31
C ALA A 195 -1.92 23.60 26.56
N ARG A 196 -3.02 23.61 27.32
CA ARG A 196 -3.85 22.41 27.58
C ARG A 196 -4.52 21.86 26.31
N LEU A 197 -4.93 22.73 25.39
CA LEU A 197 -5.56 22.33 24.13
C LEU A 197 -4.55 21.67 23.18
N ARG A 198 -3.27 22.08 23.22
CA ARG A 198 -2.19 21.45 22.45
C ARG A 198 -1.93 20.00 22.88
N LEU A 199 -1.99 19.70 24.18
CA LEU A 199 -1.86 18.33 24.70
C LEU A 199 -3.00 17.42 24.22
N ALA A 200 -4.23 17.93 24.19
CA ALA A 200 -5.38 17.19 23.66
C ALA A 200 -5.20 16.83 22.17
N GLY A 201 -4.64 17.76 21.37
CA GLY A 201 -4.39 17.53 19.94
C GLY A 201 -3.32 16.45 19.70
N VAL A 202 -2.28 16.43 20.53
CA VAL A 202 -1.27 15.37 20.50
C VAL A 202 -1.85 14.01 20.89
N ALA A 203 -2.65 13.94 21.97
CA ALA A 203 -3.30 12.72 22.40
C ALA A 203 -4.25 12.15 21.31
N ALA A 204 -5.01 13.01 20.64
CA ALA A 204 -5.86 12.66 19.51
C ALA A 204 -5.09 12.02 18.33
N ARG A 205 -3.91 12.54 17.99
CA ARG A 205 -3.05 11.97 16.93
C ARG A 205 -2.57 10.57 17.31
N TYR A 206 -2.11 10.39 18.56
CA TYR A 206 -1.69 9.07 19.03
C TYR A 206 -2.85 8.06 19.10
N ALA A 207 -4.04 8.50 19.51
CA ALA A 207 -5.24 7.67 19.50
C ALA A 207 -5.57 7.20 18.08
N THR A 208 -5.45 8.07 17.08
CA THR A 208 -5.65 7.74 15.67
C THR A 208 -4.68 6.65 15.20
N VAL A 209 -3.39 6.82 15.48
CA VAL A 209 -2.35 5.83 15.12
C VAL A 209 -2.62 4.49 15.82
N ALA A 210 -2.93 4.50 17.11
CA ALA A 210 -3.25 3.29 17.87
C ALA A 210 -4.46 2.55 17.29
N ALA A 211 -5.48 3.30 16.86
CA ALA A 211 -6.70 2.75 16.33
C ALA A 211 -6.48 2.16 14.92
N LEU A 212 -5.65 2.79 14.07
CA LEU A 212 -5.19 2.22 12.80
C LEU A 212 -4.42 0.90 12.99
N LEU A 213 -3.51 0.86 13.96
CA LEU A 213 -2.77 -0.35 14.31
C LEU A 213 -3.72 -1.47 14.79
N ALA A 214 -4.73 -1.12 15.61
CA ALA A 214 -5.74 -2.09 16.05
C ALA A 214 -6.54 -2.67 14.88
N THR A 215 -6.96 -1.83 13.91
CA THR A 215 -7.62 -2.29 12.68
C THR A 215 -6.73 -3.27 11.91
N LEU A 216 -5.45 -2.95 11.74
CA LEU A 216 -4.51 -3.80 11.03
C LEU A 216 -4.31 -5.14 11.74
N VAL A 217 -4.19 -5.14 13.08
CA VAL A 217 -4.06 -6.35 13.89
C VAL A 217 -5.29 -7.25 13.73
N ILE A 218 -6.50 -6.68 13.77
CA ILE A 218 -7.75 -7.43 13.56
C ILE A 218 -7.80 -8.00 12.14
N ALA A 219 -7.45 -7.20 11.13
CA ALA A 219 -7.44 -7.65 9.74
C ALA A 219 -6.45 -8.81 9.51
N LEU A 220 -5.24 -8.72 10.06
CA LEU A 220 -4.23 -9.78 10.01
C LEU A 220 -4.68 -11.03 10.76
N ALA A 221 -5.33 -10.86 11.92
CA ALA A 221 -5.87 -11.98 12.68
C ALA A 221 -6.97 -12.71 11.90
N ASN A 222 -7.83 -11.98 11.18
CA ASN A 222 -8.85 -12.55 10.30
C ASN A 222 -8.21 -13.32 9.14
N LEU A 223 -7.25 -12.71 8.42
CA LEU A 223 -6.53 -13.38 7.34
C LEU A 223 -5.80 -14.64 7.82
N ARG A 224 -5.22 -14.62 9.03
CA ARG A 224 -4.58 -15.79 9.66
C ARG A 224 -5.59 -16.89 9.97
N ALA A 225 -6.78 -16.55 10.45
CA ALA A 225 -7.85 -17.51 10.70
C ALA A 225 -8.32 -18.16 9.38
N SER A 226 -8.53 -17.35 8.34
CA SER A 226 -8.86 -17.81 6.98
C SER A 226 -7.76 -18.72 6.42
N TYR A 227 -6.49 -18.36 6.60
CA TYR A 227 -5.34 -19.11 6.08
C TYR A 227 -5.28 -20.55 6.59
N ARG A 228 -5.57 -20.75 7.88
CA ARG A 228 -5.52 -22.07 8.51
C ARG A 228 -6.52 -23.06 7.92
N ARG A 229 -7.57 -22.57 7.27
CA ARG A 229 -8.70 -23.36 6.75
C ARG A 229 -8.76 -23.38 5.23
N ALA A 230 -8.10 -22.41 4.60
CA ALA A 230 -8.04 -22.27 3.17
C ALA A 230 -7.35 -23.48 2.53
N ASP A 231 -7.83 -23.85 1.34
CA ASP A 231 -7.15 -24.82 0.47
C ASP A 231 -5.92 -24.19 -0.19
N ALA A 232 -5.07 -25.00 -0.83
CA ALA A 232 -3.87 -24.52 -1.51
C ALA A 232 -4.06 -23.30 -2.46
N PRO A 233 -5.09 -23.25 -3.33
CA PRO A 233 -5.31 -22.06 -4.19
C PRO A 233 -5.70 -20.82 -3.39
N GLU A 234 -6.42 -20.98 -2.28
CA GLU A 234 -6.89 -19.86 -1.46
C GLU A 234 -5.82 -19.33 -0.53
N ARG A 235 -4.97 -20.20 0.01
CA ARG A 235 -3.77 -19.79 0.75
C ARG A 235 -2.90 -18.89 -0.10
N ARG A 236 -2.74 -19.20 -1.40
CA ARG A 236 -2.02 -18.34 -2.34
C ARG A 236 -2.66 -16.96 -2.49
N ARG A 237 -3.99 -16.87 -2.54
CA ARG A 237 -4.70 -15.58 -2.58
C ARG A 237 -4.53 -14.77 -1.29
N ILE A 238 -4.67 -15.40 -0.14
CA ILE A 238 -4.44 -14.75 1.17
C ILE A 238 -3.01 -14.24 1.27
N PHE A 239 -2.06 -15.04 0.78
CA PHE A 239 -0.65 -14.70 0.82
C PHE A 239 -0.33 -13.48 -0.04
N TRP A 240 -0.93 -13.32 -1.24
CA TRP A 240 -0.84 -12.06 -2.00
C TRP A 240 -1.31 -10.84 -1.20
N VAL A 241 -2.43 -10.95 -0.47
CA VAL A 241 -2.92 -9.85 0.39
C VAL A 241 -1.93 -9.55 1.51
N LEU A 242 -1.44 -10.58 2.20
CA LEU A 242 -0.47 -10.43 3.29
C LEU A 242 0.82 -9.78 2.78
N GLU A 243 1.34 -10.20 1.64
CA GLU A 243 2.52 -9.60 1.00
C GLU A 243 2.30 -8.14 0.66
N GLY A 244 1.15 -7.77 0.10
CA GLY A 244 0.81 -6.37 -0.15
C GLY A 244 0.84 -5.54 1.13
N CYS A 245 0.30 -6.08 2.24
CA CYS A 245 0.35 -5.42 3.55
C CYS A 245 1.77 -5.33 4.11
N VAL A 246 2.57 -6.39 4.01
CA VAL A 246 3.97 -6.41 4.47
C VAL A 246 4.81 -5.43 3.68
N LEU A 247 4.67 -5.40 2.35
CA LEU A 247 5.34 -4.47 1.46
C LEU A 247 5.00 -3.02 1.83
N ALA A 248 3.71 -2.70 1.93
CA ALA A 248 3.28 -1.34 2.30
C ALA A 248 3.79 -0.93 3.69
N ALA A 249 3.74 -1.85 4.67
CA ALA A 249 4.24 -1.60 6.02
C ALA A 249 5.77 -1.42 6.04
N ALA A 250 6.52 -2.26 5.33
CA ALA A 250 7.97 -2.16 5.24
C ALA A 250 8.40 -0.83 4.60
N VAL A 251 7.78 -0.46 3.48
CA VAL A 251 8.04 0.82 2.81
C VAL A 251 7.71 2.00 3.73
N ALA A 252 6.58 1.95 4.44
CA ALA A 252 6.20 3.00 5.39
C ALA A 252 7.18 3.11 6.58
N LEU A 253 7.64 1.98 7.13
CA LEU A 253 8.62 1.96 8.21
C LEU A 253 9.99 2.48 7.76
N ILE A 254 10.48 2.05 6.60
CA ILE A 254 11.73 2.55 6.02
C ILE A 254 11.63 4.05 5.77
N ALA A 255 10.54 4.51 5.14
CA ALA A 255 10.31 5.92 4.91
C ALA A 255 10.24 6.72 6.22
N SER A 256 9.61 6.18 7.25
CA SER A 256 9.53 6.85 8.57
C SER A 256 10.89 6.90 9.28
N ALA A 257 11.66 5.83 9.23
CA ALA A 257 13.01 5.76 9.80
C ALA A 257 13.97 6.73 9.12
N LEU A 258 13.94 6.78 7.78
CA LEU A 258 14.73 7.74 7.00
C LEU A 258 14.30 9.17 7.29
N ARG A 259 13.01 9.44 7.53
CA ARG A 259 12.50 10.76 7.90
C ARG A 259 12.95 11.17 9.30
N LEU A 260 12.99 10.22 10.24
CA LEU A 260 13.53 10.45 11.57
C LEU A 260 15.04 10.73 11.51
N LEU A 261 15.79 9.96 10.74
CA LEU A 261 17.22 10.18 10.51
C LEU A 261 17.48 11.55 9.88
N GLN A 262 16.65 11.95 8.91
CA GLN A 262 16.67 13.28 8.31
C GLN A 262 16.52 14.37 9.38
N SER A 263 15.53 14.24 10.26
CA SER A 263 15.28 15.20 11.34
C SER A 263 16.40 15.25 12.39
N ALA A 264 17.09 14.14 12.60
CA ALA A 264 18.19 14.05 13.58
C ALA A 264 19.53 14.58 13.03
N THR A 265 19.79 14.39 11.74
CA THR A 265 21.08 14.74 11.09
C THR A 265 21.07 16.13 10.45
N GLY A 266 19.89 16.72 10.25
CA GLY A 266 19.74 17.95 9.47
C GLY A 266 19.97 17.76 7.96
N TYR A 267 20.22 16.52 7.51
CA TYR A 267 20.38 16.21 6.10
C TYR A 267 19.12 16.57 5.33
N THR A 268 19.24 17.34 4.24
CA THR A 268 18.12 17.66 3.36
C THR A 268 18.27 16.87 2.06
N PRO A 269 17.46 15.82 1.84
CA PRO A 269 17.54 15.03 0.63
C PRO A 269 17.22 15.90 -0.58
N PRO A 270 17.87 15.63 -1.73
CA PRO A 270 17.70 16.43 -2.94
C PRO A 270 16.26 16.37 -3.50
N VAL A 271 15.50 15.34 -3.13
CA VAL A 271 14.10 15.18 -3.52
C VAL A 271 13.20 15.61 -2.35
N PRO A 272 12.54 16.78 -2.41
CA PRO A 272 11.78 17.31 -1.27
C PRO A 272 10.60 16.41 -0.81
N TYR A 273 10.12 15.49 -1.65
CA TYR A 273 8.94 14.64 -1.40
C TYR A 273 9.22 13.14 -1.42
N TRP A 274 10.47 12.74 -1.24
CA TRP A 274 10.87 11.33 -1.25
C TRP A 274 10.01 10.48 -0.27
N PHE A 275 9.57 11.06 0.85
CA PHE A 275 8.72 10.37 1.82
C PHE A 275 7.35 10.02 1.25
N ALA A 276 6.65 11.00 0.65
CA ALA A 276 5.34 10.79 0.03
C ALA A 276 5.44 9.83 -1.17
N LEU A 277 6.50 9.96 -1.97
CA LEU A 277 6.84 9.04 -3.06
C LEU A 277 6.96 7.58 -2.57
N SER A 278 7.68 7.40 -1.47
CA SER A 278 7.87 6.07 -0.88
C SER A 278 6.53 5.50 -0.43
N LEU A 279 5.72 6.28 0.30
CA LEU A 279 4.40 5.83 0.74
C LEU A 279 3.47 5.47 -0.43
N LEU A 280 3.47 6.28 -1.49
CA LEU A 280 2.70 6.00 -2.70
C LEU A 280 3.17 4.70 -3.37
N ALA A 281 4.48 4.48 -3.49
CA ALA A 281 5.02 3.26 -4.07
C ALA A 281 4.61 2.02 -3.27
N GLY A 282 4.67 2.09 -1.94
CA GLY A 282 4.19 1.02 -1.05
C GLY A 282 2.69 0.77 -1.23
N PHE A 283 1.89 1.84 -1.40
CA PHE A 283 0.46 1.74 -1.65
C PHE A 283 0.13 1.12 -3.01
N LEU A 284 0.80 1.53 -4.09
CA LEU A 284 0.65 0.95 -5.42
C LEU A 284 1.03 -0.54 -5.41
N GLY A 285 2.07 -0.91 -4.66
CA GLY A 285 2.45 -2.29 -4.42
C GLY A 285 1.32 -3.09 -3.75
N LEU A 286 0.71 -2.54 -2.71
CA LEU A 286 -0.48 -3.14 -2.06
C LEU A 286 -1.63 -3.31 -3.06
N LEU A 287 -1.95 -2.30 -3.88
CA LEU A 287 -3.00 -2.40 -4.89
C LEU A 287 -2.72 -3.50 -5.92
N ALA A 288 -1.48 -3.61 -6.39
CA ALA A 288 -1.08 -4.66 -7.32
C ALA A 288 -1.26 -6.05 -6.69
N CYS A 289 -0.81 -6.22 -5.44
CA CYS A 289 -1.00 -7.45 -4.67
C CYS A 289 -2.48 -7.81 -4.47
N LEU A 290 -3.34 -6.85 -4.15
CA LEU A 290 -4.79 -7.05 -4.05
C LEU A 290 -5.40 -7.45 -5.40
N ALA A 291 -4.96 -6.82 -6.49
CA ALA A 291 -5.40 -7.19 -7.84
C ALA A 291 -5.00 -8.63 -8.19
N PHE A 292 -3.76 -9.04 -7.90
CA PHE A 292 -3.31 -10.43 -8.09
C PHE A 292 -4.07 -11.41 -7.19
N ALA A 293 -4.39 -11.04 -5.95
CA ALA A 293 -5.18 -11.88 -5.05
C ALA A 293 -6.59 -12.15 -5.59
N MET A 294 -7.20 -11.16 -6.28
CA MET A 294 -8.56 -11.27 -6.80
C MET A 294 -8.66 -11.91 -8.18
N PHE A 295 -7.74 -11.55 -9.09
CA PHE A 295 -7.78 -11.93 -10.50
C PHE A 295 -6.77 -13.01 -10.87
N GLY A 296 -5.77 -13.26 -10.02
CA GLY A 296 -4.80 -14.33 -10.24
C GLY A 296 -5.50 -15.70 -10.23
N SER A 297 -5.52 -16.36 -11.39
CA SER A 297 -6.06 -17.72 -11.57
C SER A 297 -5.20 -18.82 -10.94
N GLY A 298 -4.33 -18.47 -10.00
CA GLY A 298 -3.33 -19.39 -9.45
C GLY A 298 -2.15 -19.66 -10.39
N ALA A 299 -2.08 -19.00 -11.55
CA ALA A 299 -0.99 -19.14 -12.52
C ALA A 299 0.36 -18.63 -11.99
N LEU A 300 0.34 -17.65 -11.08
CA LEU A 300 1.54 -17.15 -10.42
C LEU A 300 1.65 -17.76 -9.02
N ASP A 301 2.70 -18.55 -8.80
CA ASP A 301 3.06 -18.98 -7.45
C ASP A 301 3.64 -17.78 -6.68
N PRO A 302 2.92 -17.26 -5.65
CA PRO A 302 3.40 -16.11 -4.91
C PRO A 302 4.72 -16.39 -4.19
N ALA A 303 4.98 -17.63 -3.75
CA ALA A 303 6.26 -17.97 -3.12
C ALA A 303 7.44 -17.78 -4.07
N LEU A 304 7.26 -18.16 -5.33
CA LEU A 304 8.24 -17.93 -6.39
C LEU A 304 8.38 -16.45 -6.69
N ALA A 305 7.27 -15.72 -6.83
CA ALA A 305 7.28 -14.29 -7.08
C ALA A 305 8.03 -13.53 -5.98
N ILE A 306 7.79 -13.85 -4.71
CA ILE A 306 8.47 -13.23 -3.56
C ILE A 306 9.94 -13.59 -3.52
N ARG A 307 10.29 -14.87 -3.73
CA ARG A 307 11.71 -15.25 -3.75
C ARG A 307 12.45 -14.47 -4.85
N ARG A 308 11.83 -14.31 -6.02
CA ARG A 308 12.37 -13.52 -7.13
C ARG A 308 12.48 -12.04 -6.78
N THR A 309 11.41 -11.42 -6.26
CA THR A 309 11.41 -9.99 -5.93
C THR A 309 12.29 -9.67 -4.73
N ALA A 310 12.36 -10.54 -3.71
CA ALA A 310 13.21 -10.37 -2.55
C ALA A 310 14.69 -10.52 -2.93
N VAL A 311 15.05 -11.52 -3.73
CA VAL A 311 16.42 -11.65 -4.26
C VAL A 311 16.77 -10.46 -5.13
N ALA A 312 15.90 -10.07 -6.07
CA ALA A 312 16.14 -8.90 -6.92
C ALA A 312 16.24 -7.60 -6.11
N SER A 313 15.39 -7.41 -5.10
CA SER A 313 15.42 -6.24 -4.20
C SER A 313 16.67 -6.22 -3.34
N ALA A 314 17.08 -7.36 -2.78
CA ALA A 314 18.29 -7.46 -1.97
C ALA A 314 19.54 -7.19 -2.82
N VAL A 315 19.61 -7.77 -4.02
CA VAL A 315 20.70 -7.52 -4.98
C VAL A 315 20.70 -6.06 -5.42
N GLY A 316 19.55 -5.49 -5.74
CA GLY A 316 19.40 -4.07 -6.10
C GLY A 316 19.85 -3.15 -4.96
N LEU A 317 19.40 -3.40 -3.73
CA LEU A 317 19.79 -2.64 -2.55
C LEU A 317 21.29 -2.72 -2.29
N MET A 318 21.88 -3.91 -2.34
CA MET A 318 23.33 -4.09 -2.22
C MET A 318 24.09 -3.31 -3.30
N THR A 319 23.58 -3.33 -4.54
CA THR A 319 24.19 -2.59 -5.67
C THR A 319 24.16 -1.09 -5.41
N VAL A 320 23.04 -0.54 -4.92
CA VAL A 320 22.91 0.88 -4.57
C VAL A 320 23.81 1.28 -3.41
N ILE A 321 23.89 0.46 -2.35
CA ILE A 321 24.79 0.71 -1.21
C ILE A 321 26.25 0.71 -1.65
N LEU A 322 26.65 -0.28 -2.45
CA LEU A 322 28.00 -0.38 -2.97
C LEU A 322 28.34 0.82 -3.86
N PHE A 323 27.41 1.25 -4.72
CA PHE A 323 27.57 2.43 -5.56
C PHE A 323 27.76 3.68 -4.70
N ALA A 324 26.85 3.94 -3.76
CA ALA A 324 26.91 5.13 -2.90
C ALA A 324 28.19 5.16 -2.04
N THR A 325 28.65 4.01 -1.56
CA THR A 325 29.88 3.91 -0.78
C THR A 325 31.10 4.18 -1.63
N LEU A 326 31.16 3.60 -2.84
CA LEU A 326 32.24 3.86 -3.79
C LEU A 326 32.25 5.32 -4.23
N GLU A 327 31.09 5.91 -4.50
CA GLU A 327 30.95 7.32 -4.85
C GLU A 327 31.50 8.22 -3.73
N GLN A 328 31.13 8.01 -2.47
CA GLN A 328 31.65 8.80 -1.35
C GLN A 328 33.15 8.65 -1.15
N VAL A 329 33.68 7.43 -1.27
CA VAL A 329 35.12 7.16 -1.13
C VAL A 329 35.91 7.81 -2.27
N LEU A 330 35.45 7.66 -3.51
CA LEU A 330 36.08 8.29 -4.66
C LEU A 330 35.98 9.82 -4.59
N GLN A 331 34.84 10.37 -4.18
CA GLN A 331 34.67 11.82 -4.05
C GLN A 331 35.65 12.40 -3.01
N GLY A 332 35.80 11.75 -1.86
CA GLY A 332 36.78 12.16 -0.85
C GLY A 332 38.22 12.06 -1.35
N TRP A 333 38.56 10.99 -2.08
CA TRP A 333 39.90 10.78 -2.62
C TRP A 333 40.25 11.76 -3.75
N VAL A 334 39.34 11.95 -4.71
CA VAL A 334 39.47 12.88 -5.85
C VAL A 334 39.53 14.32 -5.35
N GLY A 335 38.65 14.72 -4.44
CA GLY A 335 38.66 16.05 -3.84
C GLY A 335 39.99 16.36 -3.16
N ALA A 336 40.52 15.41 -2.37
CA ALA A 336 41.80 15.56 -1.69
C ALA A 336 43.01 15.63 -2.63
N ARG A 337 42.97 14.96 -3.78
CA ARG A 337 44.12 14.86 -4.70
C ARG A 337 44.13 15.89 -5.82
N LEU A 338 42.97 16.26 -6.35
CA LEU A 338 42.85 17.09 -7.55
C LEU A 338 42.43 18.53 -7.26
N GLY A 339 42.06 18.86 -6.02
CA GLY A 339 41.64 20.21 -5.63
C GLY A 339 40.41 20.71 -6.40
N LEU A 340 39.63 19.80 -6.98
CA LEU A 340 38.43 20.13 -7.76
C LEU A 340 37.32 20.64 -6.85
N SER A 341 36.49 21.55 -7.37
CA SER A 341 35.29 21.98 -6.67
C SER A 341 34.34 20.80 -6.45
N ASP A 342 33.64 20.78 -5.32
CA ASP A 342 32.76 19.67 -4.91
C ASP A 342 31.75 19.26 -5.98
N ARG A 343 31.30 20.22 -6.81
CA ARG A 343 30.34 19.98 -7.90
C ARG A 343 30.96 19.26 -9.09
N ALA A 344 32.14 19.69 -9.55
CA ALA A 344 32.82 19.05 -10.68
C ALA A 344 33.36 17.67 -10.29
N GLY A 345 33.85 17.55 -9.04
CA GLY A 345 34.26 16.28 -8.45
C GLY A 345 33.13 15.26 -8.47
N GLY A 346 31.95 15.62 -7.94
CA GLY A 346 30.78 14.73 -7.89
C GLY A 346 30.33 14.21 -9.26
N VAL A 347 30.28 15.06 -10.29
CA VAL A 347 29.87 14.64 -11.65
C VAL A 347 30.88 13.67 -12.25
N LEU A 348 32.18 13.95 -12.14
CA LEU A 348 33.23 13.08 -12.66
C LEU A 348 33.29 11.74 -11.92
N THR A 349 33.13 11.73 -10.60
CA THR A 349 33.07 10.49 -9.83
C THR A 349 31.82 9.69 -10.14
N GLY A 350 30.65 10.33 -10.32
CA GLY A 350 29.43 9.64 -10.72
C GLY A 350 29.56 8.93 -12.07
N VAL A 351 30.16 9.59 -13.06
CA VAL A 351 30.43 8.99 -14.39
C VAL A 351 31.45 7.85 -14.29
N ALA A 352 32.54 8.05 -13.55
CA ALA A 352 33.58 7.03 -13.38
C ALA A 352 33.06 5.78 -12.66
N VAL A 353 32.29 5.96 -11.58
CA VAL A 353 31.67 4.85 -10.84
C VAL A 353 30.62 4.16 -11.70
N GLY A 354 29.79 4.90 -12.45
CA GLY A 354 28.82 4.34 -13.38
C GLY A 354 29.45 3.41 -14.42
N LEU A 355 30.53 3.84 -15.06
CA LEU A 355 31.28 3.03 -16.02
C LEU A 355 31.94 1.81 -15.37
N ALA A 356 32.47 1.96 -14.15
CA ALA A 356 33.06 0.85 -13.40
C ALA A 356 32.01 -0.18 -12.92
N PHE A 357 30.74 0.22 -12.80
CA PHE A 357 29.65 -0.63 -12.34
C PHE A 357 28.99 -1.49 -13.41
N GLU A 358 29.16 -1.17 -14.70
CA GLU A 358 28.62 -1.95 -15.82
C GLU A 358 28.93 -3.46 -15.69
N PRO A 359 30.19 -3.91 -15.45
CA PRO A 359 30.49 -5.34 -15.30
C PRO A 359 29.88 -5.96 -14.03
N VAL A 360 29.77 -5.20 -12.95
CA VAL A 360 29.13 -5.66 -11.70
C VAL A 360 27.65 -5.92 -11.96
N ARG A 361 26.98 -4.98 -12.65
CA ARG A 361 25.58 -5.09 -13.07
C ARG A 361 25.34 -6.33 -13.93
N THR A 362 26.17 -6.59 -14.93
CA THR A 362 26.04 -7.80 -15.77
C THR A 362 26.18 -9.08 -14.93
N ARG A 363 27.13 -9.12 -13.99
CA ARG A 363 27.32 -10.27 -13.10
C ARG A 363 26.17 -10.46 -12.12
N THR A 364 25.60 -9.39 -11.57
CA THR A 364 24.43 -9.50 -10.68
C THR A 364 23.20 -9.98 -11.42
N ILE A 365 22.96 -9.54 -12.66
CA ILE A 365 21.87 -10.07 -13.50
C ILE A 365 22.03 -11.58 -13.69
N LEU A 366 23.22 -12.04 -14.08
CA LEU A 366 23.50 -13.47 -14.26
C LEU A 366 23.36 -14.28 -12.97
N LEU A 367 23.76 -13.72 -11.82
CA LEU A 367 23.57 -14.34 -10.51
C LEU A 367 22.10 -14.45 -10.12
N VAL A 368 21.34 -13.38 -10.34
CA VAL A 368 19.90 -13.35 -10.10
C VAL A 368 19.22 -14.39 -10.98
N GLU A 369 19.55 -14.48 -12.27
CA GLU A 369 19.04 -15.50 -13.18
C GLU A 369 19.37 -16.91 -12.72
N ARG A 370 20.59 -17.18 -12.22
CA ARG A 370 20.97 -18.50 -11.66
C ARG A 370 20.18 -18.84 -10.40
N LEU A 371 20.03 -17.87 -9.49
CA LEU A 371 19.32 -18.06 -8.21
C LEU A 371 17.81 -18.24 -8.41
N ILE A 372 17.25 -17.54 -9.40
CA ILE A 372 15.83 -17.57 -9.75
C ILE A 372 15.48 -18.75 -10.66
N GLY A 373 16.42 -19.12 -11.54
CA GLY A 373 16.21 -19.99 -12.68
C GLY A 373 16.55 -21.46 -12.44
N ALA A 374 17.20 -21.85 -11.33
CA ALA A 374 17.43 -23.26 -11.03
C ALA A 374 16.10 -23.97 -10.74
N PRO A 375 15.52 -24.73 -11.70
CA PRO A 375 14.36 -25.55 -11.42
C PRO A 375 14.89 -26.63 -10.49
N LYS A 376 14.26 -26.81 -9.32
CA LYS A 376 14.56 -27.99 -8.50
C LYS A 376 14.27 -29.20 -9.41
N PRO A 377 15.27 -30.04 -9.77
CA PRO A 377 14.99 -31.22 -10.57
C PRO A 377 13.90 -31.98 -9.84
N ALA A 378 12.81 -32.27 -10.56
CA ALA A 378 11.69 -33.01 -10.02
C ALA A 378 12.22 -34.39 -9.59
N ALA A 379 12.60 -34.49 -8.32
CA ALA A 379 13.16 -35.71 -7.74
C ALA A 379 12.14 -36.86 -7.70
N ASP A 380 10.87 -36.57 -7.99
CA ASP A 380 9.77 -37.53 -7.98
C ASP A 380 8.90 -37.41 -9.24
N ALA A 381 9.51 -37.35 -10.44
CA ALA A 381 8.80 -37.89 -11.60
C ALA A 381 8.87 -39.41 -11.45
N PRO A 382 7.81 -40.10 -10.97
CA PRO A 382 7.83 -41.56 -10.92
C PRO A 382 8.18 -42.01 -12.33
N ALA A 383 9.23 -42.85 -12.43
CA ALA A 383 9.61 -43.50 -13.67
C ALA A 383 8.31 -43.93 -14.35
N ALA A 384 7.99 -43.25 -15.46
CA ALA A 384 6.84 -43.61 -16.26
C ALA A 384 7.12 -45.06 -16.64
N ALA A 385 6.44 -45.97 -15.94
CA ALA A 385 6.45 -47.37 -16.25
C ALA A 385 6.01 -47.42 -17.71
N SER A 386 6.98 -47.72 -18.59
CA SER A 386 6.74 -48.03 -19.97
C SER A 386 5.91 -49.30 -19.98
N THR A 387 4.60 -49.16 -19.81
CA THR A 387 3.64 -50.17 -20.23
C THR A 387 3.68 -50.20 -21.74
N VAL A 388 4.67 -50.91 -22.26
CA VAL A 388 4.67 -51.41 -23.63
C VAL A 388 3.32 -52.11 -23.83
N PRO A 389 2.45 -51.63 -24.73
CA PRO A 389 1.24 -52.38 -25.05
C PRO A 389 1.69 -53.71 -25.66
N ALA A 390 1.32 -54.81 -24.99
CA ALA A 390 1.51 -56.14 -25.52
C ALA A 390 0.81 -56.22 -26.88
N VAL A 391 1.60 -56.42 -27.93
CA VAL A 391 1.10 -56.75 -29.26
C VAL A 391 0.46 -58.13 -29.15
N PRO A 392 -0.85 -58.29 -29.45
CA PRO A 392 -1.45 -59.62 -29.51
C PRO A 392 -0.84 -60.38 -30.69
N ALA A 393 -0.06 -61.42 -30.38
CA ALA A 393 0.37 -62.41 -31.35
C ALA A 393 -0.87 -63.20 -31.80
N ALA A 394 -1.42 -62.83 -32.95
CA ALA A 394 -2.37 -63.63 -33.70
C ALA A 394 -1.81 -63.85 -35.10
N LEU A 395 -1.87 -65.12 -35.54
CA LEU A 395 -1.63 -65.67 -36.88
C LEU A 395 -0.21 -66.20 -37.18
N ALA A 396 0.02 -67.45 -36.75
CA ALA A 396 0.38 -68.55 -37.66
C ALA A 396 -0.12 -69.88 -37.06
#